data_AF-X0Q5K0-F1
#
_entry.id   AF-X0Q5K0-F1
#
_cell.length_a   1.000
_cell.length_b   1.000
_cell.length_c   1.000
_cell.angle_alpha   90.00
_cell.angle_beta   90.00
_cell.angle_gamma   90.00
#
_symmetry.space_group_name_H-M   'P 1'
#
loop_
_entity.id
_entity.type
_entity.pdbx_description
1 polymer ?
#
loop_
_entity_poly.entity_id
_entity_poly.type
_entity_poly.pdbx_seq_one_letter_code
_entity_poly.pdbx_strand_id
1 'polypeptide(L)'
;MSMSQFRFDQKFAEQIGYLQRSAQHFDDGREDEALRLATSLRVLLHDTPKSVSLFTYTGRKGAKLLTSSRGFRDWKDYLAQEINLSSPQPVRMKPLLGTQFKELSVDDWWDSEPVFQHGGVEYTRRQIICSAANKDGGAHVDAKLQEYYEGLLAGECAIGITGDLEFDGPTPFPQNVTIYPSNAHLALLRQFAHEMLKSAKHYGWHVS
;
A
#
# COMPACT_ATOMS: atom_id res chain seq x y z
N MET A 1 -28.23 16.48 11.56
CA MET A 1 -27.21 16.19 10.53
C MET A 1 -27.66 16.85 9.23
N SER A 2 -26.82 17.63 8.55
CA SER A 2 -27.21 18.27 7.28
C SER A 2 -27.26 17.24 6.14
N MET A 3 -28.03 17.52 5.08
CA MET A 3 -28.05 16.72 3.84
C MET A 3 -26.64 16.54 3.25
N SER A 4 -25.78 17.57 3.35
CA SER A 4 -24.40 17.51 2.88
C SER A 4 -23.55 16.56 3.72
N GLN A 5 -23.72 16.58 5.05
CA GLN A 5 -22.99 15.70 5.96
C GLN A 5 -23.36 14.23 5.71
N PHE A 6 -24.66 13.93 5.57
CA PHE A 6 -25.12 12.58 5.25
C PHE A 6 -24.49 12.04 3.96
N ARG A 7 -24.42 12.89 2.91
CA ARG A 7 -23.77 12.52 1.65
C ARG A 7 -22.28 12.19 1.84
N PHE A 8 -21.55 12.96 2.64
CA PHE A 8 -20.13 12.70 2.88
C PHE A 8 -19.90 11.41 3.66
N ASP A 9 -20.73 11.11 4.66
CA ASP A 9 -20.65 9.83 5.38
C ASP A 9 -21.00 8.64 4.47
N GLN A 10 -21.98 8.79 3.59
CA GLN A 10 -22.26 7.77 2.56
C GLN A 10 -21.05 7.56 1.63
N LYS A 11 -20.43 8.65 1.14
CA LYS A 11 -19.23 8.55 0.29
C LYS A 11 -18.04 7.96 1.02
N PHE A 12 -17.88 8.24 2.31
CA PHE A 12 -16.87 7.60 3.15
C PHE A 12 -17.05 6.08 3.15
N ALA A 13 -18.28 5.63 3.40
CA ALA A 13 -18.59 4.20 3.45
C ALA A 13 -18.41 3.50 2.09
N GLU A 14 -18.77 4.16 1.00
CA GLU A 14 -18.48 3.67 -0.36
C GLU A 14 -16.97 3.45 -0.54
N GLN A 15 -16.12 4.38 -0.09
CA GLN A 15 -14.66 4.21 -0.17
C GLN A 15 -14.15 3.03 0.67
N ILE A 16 -14.67 2.84 1.89
CA ILE A 16 -14.35 1.65 2.69
C ILE A 16 -14.77 0.37 1.95
N GLY A 17 -15.95 0.36 1.32
CA GLY A 17 -16.41 -0.76 0.51
C GLY A 17 -15.55 -1.02 -0.73
N TYR A 18 -15.05 0.02 -1.40
CA TYR A 18 -14.11 -0.11 -2.52
C TYR A 18 -12.79 -0.72 -2.05
N LEU A 19 -12.27 -0.29 -0.88
CA LEU A 19 -11.08 -0.86 -0.28
C LEU A 19 -11.27 -2.36 0.00
N GLN A 20 -12.41 -2.76 0.58
CA GLN A 20 -12.69 -4.18 0.86
C GLN A 20 -12.68 -5.05 -0.40
N ARG A 21 -13.41 -4.62 -1.45
CA ARG A 21 -13.50 -5.38 -2.70
C ARG A 21 -12.16 -5.47 -3.43
N SER A 22 -11.46 -4.34 -3.54
CA SER A 22 -10.16 -4.30 -4.23
C SER A 22 -9.11 -5.09 -3.44
N ALA A 23 -9.17 -5.09 -2.10
CA ALA A 23 -8.33 -5.92 -1.27
C ALA A 23 -8.60 -7.42 -1.48
N GLN A 24 -9.86 -7.84 -1.57
CA GLN A 24 -10.23 -9.22 -1.87
C GLN A 24 -9.69 -9.64 -3.24
N HIS A 25 -9.91 -8.83 -4.29
CA HIS A 25 -9.42 -9.15 -5.63
C HIS A 25 -7.89 -9.19 -5.70
N PHE A 26 -7.20 -8.31 -4.98
CA PHE A 26 -5.75 -8.38 -4.80
C PHE A 26 -5.33 -9.73 -4.21
N ASP A 27 -5.99 -10.15 -3.13
CA ASP A 27 -5.69 -11.40 -2.43
C ASP A 27 -6.01 -12.63 -3.32
N ASP A 28 -6.96 -12.51 -4.25
CA ASP A 28 -7.27 -13.50 -5.30
C ASP A 28 -6.29 -13.47 -6.50
N GLY A 29 -5.21 -12.68 -6.40
CA GLY A 29 -4.12 -12.61 -7.38
C GLY A 29 -4.23 -11.50 -8.42
N ARG A 30 -5.22 -10.60 -8.33
CA ARG A 30 -5.31 -9.37 -9.16
C ARG A 30 -4.54 -8.23 -8.50
N GLU A 31 -3.22 -8.35 -8.46
CA GLU A 31 -2.37 -7.42 -7.69
C GLU A 31 -2.44 -5.96 -8.20
N ASP A 32 -2.84 -5.73 -9.45
CA ASP A 32 -3.10 -4.41 -10.03
C ASP A 32 -4.24 -3.62 -9.35
N GLU A 33 -5.15 -4.32 -8.65
CA GLU A 33 -6.18 -3.68 -7.81
C GLU A 33 -5.59 -2.81 -6.68
N ALA A 34 -4.31 -2.99 -6.35
CA ALA A 34 -3.61 -2.10 -5.43
C ALA A 34 -3.61 -0.63 -5.88
N LEU A 35 -3.64 -0.35 -7.19
CA LEU A 35 -3.76 1.02 -7.69
C LEU A 35 -5.14 1.64 -7.38
N ARG A 36 -6.20 0.83 -7.39
CA ARG A 36 -7.53 1.26 -6.92
C ARG A 36 -7.56 1.47 -5.41
N LEU A 37 -6.84 0.64 -4.65
CA LEU A 37 -6.63 0.86 -3.21
C LEU A 37 -5.98 2.22 -2.94
N ALA A 38 -4.93 2.57 -3.68
CA ALA A 38 -4.27 3.87 -3.57
C ALA A 38 -5.22 5.03 -3.83
N THR A 39 -6.02 4.96 -4.90
CA THR A 39 -7.00 5.99 -5.25
C THR A 39 -8.03 6.17 -4.13
N SER A 40 -8.60 5.09 -3.60
CA SER A 40 -9.56 5.18 -2.50
C SER A 40 -8.95 5.72 -1.20
N LEU A 41 -7.73 5.29 -0.84
CA LEU A 41 -7.00 5.85 0.31
C LEU A 41 -6.74 7.36 0.14
N ARG A 42 -6.38 7.80 -1.07
CA ARG A 42 -6.18 9.22 -1.38
C ARG A 42 -7.46 10.03 -1.19
N VAL A 43 -8.62 9.53 -1.66
CA VAL A 43 -9.92 10.21 -1.44
C VAL A 43 -10.26 10.33 0.04
N LEU A 44 -9.93 9.30 0.82
CA LEU A 44 -10.16 9.31 2.27
C LEU A 44 -9.29 10.33 3.00
N LEU A 45 -8.00 10.45 2.65
CA LEU A 45 -7.00 11.09 3.52
C LEU A 45 -6.35 12.35 2.97
N HIS A 46 -6.26 12.49 1.64
CA HIS A 46 -5.43 13.51 1.01
C HIS A 46 -6.18 14.83 0.82
N ASP A 47 -5.80 15.83 1.60
CA ASP A 47 -6.24 17.21 1.42
C ASP A 47 -5.30 17.99 0.50
N THR A 48 -5.88 18.84 -0.33
CA THR A 48 -5.19 19.82 -1.18
C THR A 48 -6.04 21.10 -1.22
N PRO A 49 -5.50 22.24 -1.70
CA PRO A 49 -6.29 23.46 -1.84
C PRO A 49 -7.54 23.32 -2.73
N LYS A 50 -7.56 22.34 -3.64
CA LYS A 50 -8.64 22.12 -4.62
C LYS A 50 -9.52 20.90 -4.31
N SER A 51 -9.11 20.05 -3.38
CA SER A 51 -9.79 18.79 -3.06
C SER A 51 -9.60 18.49 -1.58
N VAL A 52 -10.69 18.50 -0.83
CA VAL A 52 -10.72 18.20 0.60
C VAL A 52 -11.09 16.74 0.79
N SER A 53 -10.43 16.07 1.72
CA SER A 53 -10.56 14.64 1.99
C SER A 53 -11.86 14.30 2.71
N LEU A 54 -12.29 13.05 2.62
CA LEU A 54 -13.47 12.59 3.37
C LEU A 54 -13.21 12.56 4.88
N PHE A 55 -11.98 12.36 5.34
CA PHE A 55 -11.63 12.50 6.75
C PHE A 55 -11.89 13.93 7.25
N THR A 56 -11.57 14.94 6.45
CA THR A 56 -11.86 16.35 6.79
C THR A 56 -13.36 16.61 6.79
N TYR A 57 -14.07 16.27 5.71
CA TYR A 57 -15.51 16.51 5.60
C TYR A 57 -16.36 15.78 6.64
N THR A 58 -15.83 14.71 7.23
CA THR A 58 -16.54 13.93 8.24
C THR A 58 -15.98 14.09 9.65
N GLY A 59 -15.09 15.06 9.87
CA GLY A 59 -14.55 15.38 11.20
C GLY A 59 -13.66 14.29 11.80
N ARG A 60 -13.10 13.39 10.99
CA ARG A 60 -12.28 12.24 11.42
C ARG A 60 -10.79 12.54 11.52
N LYS A 61 -10.33 13.78 11.26
CA LYS A 61 -8.92 14.16 11.41
C LYS A 61 -8.38 14.03 12.84
N GLY A 62 -9.24 14.21 13.84
CA GLY A 62 -8.89 14.00 15.26
C GLY A 62 -8.95 12.54 15.71
N ALA A 63 -9.29 11.60 14.82
CA ALA A 63 -9.29 10.19 15.14
C ALA A 63 -7.87 9.61 15.15
N LYS A 64 -7.79 8.31 15.41
CA LYS A 64 -6.56 7.54 15.28
C LYS A 64 -6.69 6.51 14.17
N LEU A 65 -5.56 6.04 13.67
CA LEU A 65 -5.46 4.94 12.72
C LEU A 65 -4.55 3.85 13.28
N LEU A 66 -4.86 2.61 12.94
CA LEU A 66 -4.06 1.45 13.29
C LEU A 66 -2.87 1.33 12.34
N THR A 67 -1.67 1.21 12.88
CA THR A 67 -0.44 0.86 12.15
C THR A 67 -0.01 -0.56 12.51
N SER A 68 0.50 -1.30 11.53
CA SER A 68 1.11 -2.62 11.69
C SER A 68 2.64 -2.56 11.86
N SER A 69 3.19 -1.35 12.04
CA SER A 69 4.63 -1.11 12.21
C SER A 69 5.29 -1.96 13.30
N ARG A 70 6.37 -2.65 12.92
CA ARG A 70 7.21 -3.45 13.82
C ARG A 70 8.40 -2.67 14.38
N GLY A 71 8.57 -1.41 13.97
CA GLY A 71 9.57 -0.48 14.51
C GLY A 71 10.90 -0.45 13.76
N PHE A 72 11.02 -1.10 12.59
CA PHE A 72 12.20 -1.01 11.73
C PHE A 72 12.28 0.32 10.96
N ARG A 73 11.17 1.06 10.84
CA ARG A 73 11.08 2.33 10.06
C ARG A 73 11.44 2.14 8.59
N ASP A 74 11.06 0.99 8.02
CA ASP A 74 11.39 0.57 6.66
C ASP A 74 10.36 -0.45 6.15
N TRP A 75 10.44 -0.84 4.88
CA TRP A 75 9.55 -1.81 4.23
C TRP A 75 9.45 -3.12 5.01
N LYS A 76 10.52 -3.48 5.75
CA LYS A 76 10.60 -4.67 6.59
C LYS A 76 9.52 -4.68 7.68
N ASP A 77 8.96 -3.56 8.07
CA ASP A 77 7.81 -3.55 8.99
C ASP A 77 6.56 -4.16 8.36
N TYR A 78 6.41 -4.02 7.04
CA TYR A 78 5.13 -4.15 6.33
C TYR A 78 5.08 -5.29 5.32
N LEU A 79 6.24 -5.74 4.81
CA LEU A 79 6.31 -6.74 3.76
C LEU A 79 7.14 -7.96 4.17
N ALA A 80 6.80 -9.10 3.56
CA ALA A 80 7.58 -10.31 3.52
C ALA A 80 8.06 -10.57 2.09
N GLN A 81 9.17 -11.27 1.98
CA GLN A 81 9.67 -11.78 0.72
C GLN A 81 9.30 -13.26 0.59
N GLU A 82 8.55 -13.59 -0.44
CA GLU A 82 8.24 -14.96 -0.84
C GLU A 82 9.29 -15.43 -1.85
N ILE A 83 9.85 -16.63 -1.62
CA ILE A 83 10.76 -17.29 -2.55
C ILE A 83 10.11 -18.60 -3.01
N ASN A 84 9.82 -18.72 -4.30
CA ASN A 84 9.30 -19.92 -4.94
C ASN A 84 10.16 -20.26 -6.16
N LEU A 85 11.16 -21.11 -5.97
CA LEU A 85 12.11 -21.48 -7.03
C LEU A 85 11.48 -22.34 -8.14
N SER A 86 10.22 -22.74 -8.03
CA SER A 86 9.49 -23.43 -9.11
C SER A 86 8.65 -22.47 -9.97
N SER A 87 8.62 -21.18 -9.64
CA SER A 87 7.84 -20.15 -10.33
C SER A 87 8.68 -19.39 -11.36
N PRO A 88 8.10 -18.94 -12.49
CA PRO A 88 8.78 -18.01 -13.39
C PRO A 88 9.03 -16.63 -12.78
N GLN A 89 8.36 -16.30 -11.68
CA GLN A 89 8.62 -15.14 -10.83
C GLN A 89 9.05 -15.65 -9.46
N PRO A 90 10.34 -15.97 -9.26
CA PRO A 90 10.78 -16.76 -8.11
C PRO A 90 10.88 -15.96 -6.83
N VAL A 91 10.89 -14.63 -6.90
CA VAL A 91 10.93 -13.76 -5.73
C VAL A 91 9.83 -12.71 -5.85
N ARG A 92 9.02 -12.55 -4.79
CA ARG A 92 7.94 -11.56 -4.75
C ARG A 92 7.85 -10.91 -3.40
N MET A 93 7.41 -9.65 -3.37
CA MET A 93 6.94 -9.03 -2.13
C MET A 93 5.48 -9.38 -1.85
N LYS A 94 5.19 -9.69 -0.58
CA LYS A 94 3.85 -9.94 -0.07
C LYS A 94 3.57 -9.05 1.15
N PRO A 95 2.35 -8.52 1.30
CA PRO A 95 1.98 -7.78 2.50
C PRO A 95 1.98 -8.70 3.74
N LEU A 96 2.57 -8.25 4.85
CA LEU A 96 2.51 -8.91 6.15
C LEU A 96 1.19 -8.59 6.86
N LEU A 97 0.07 -8.91 6.22
CA LEU A 97 -1.26 -8.64 6.75
C LEU A 97 -1.36 -9.20 8.18
N GLY A 98 -1.43 -8.32 9.17
CA GLY A 98 -1.29 -8.66 10.58
C GLY A 98 -2.58 -8.54 11.39
N THR A 99 -2.51 -8.96 12.64
CA THR A 99 -3.56 -8.76 13.65
C THR A 99 -3.11 -7.90 14.83
N GLN A 100 -1.81 -7.63 14.95
CA GLN A 100 -1.24 -6.77 15.98
C GLN A 100 -1.09 -5.36 15.43
N PHE A 101 -1.64 -4.38 16.14
CA PHE A 101 -1.64 -2.98 15.73
C PHE A 101 -1.30 -2.06 16.89
N LYS A 102 -0.73 -0.90 16.54
CA LYS A 102 -0.59 0.25 17.41
C LYS A 102 -1.47 1.37 16.88
N GLU A 103 -1.90 2.30 17.73
CA GLU A 103 -2.65 3.47 17.28
C GLU A 103 -1.70 4.65 17.04
N LEU A 104 -1.88 5.34 15.92
CA LEU A 104 -1.26 6.62 15.59
C LEU A 104 -2.33 7.69 15.37
N SER A 105 -1.97 8.97 15.51
CA SER A 105 -2.81 10.04 14.97
C SER A 105 -2.95 9.87 13.45
N VAL A 106 -4.00 10.44 12.85
CA VAL A 106 -4.17 10.41 11.38
C VAL A 106 -2.95 11.02 10.69
N ASP A 107 -2.42 12.12 11.22
CA ASP A 107 -1.26 12.81 10.65
C ASP A 107 0.01 11.97 10.80
N ASP A 108 0.21 11.30 11.93
CA ASP A 108 1.38 10.43 12.10
C ASP A 108 1.33 9.21 11.18
N TRP A 109 0.16 8.60 11.01
CA TRP A 109 -0.01 7.46 10.11
C TRP A 109 0.21 7.84 8.64
N TRP A 110 -0.30 9.01 8.24
CA TRP A 110 -0.30 9.49 6.85
C TRP A 110 1.03 10.15 6.46
N ASP A 111 1.54 11.06 7.30
CA ASP A 111 2.57 12.04 6.95
C ASP A 111 3.88 11.93 7.74
N SER A 112 3.90 11.25 8.89
CA SER A 112 5.10 11.19 9.75
C SER A 112 5.79 9.83 9.77
N GLU A 113 5.06 8.71 9.89
CA GLU A 113 5.64 7.39 10.07
C GLU A 113 6.38 6.92 8.80
N PRO A 114 7.69 6.62 8.90
CA PRO A 114 8.44 6.05 7.79
C PRO A 114 7.99 4.63 7.47
N VAL A 115 7.81 4.36 6.18
CA VAL A 115 7.43 3.03 5.67
C VAL A 115 8.42 2.46 4.66
N PHE A 116 9.34 3.28 4.16
CA PHE A 116 10.36 2.88 3.22
C PHE A 116 11.56 3.82 3.27
N GLN A 117 12.76 3.29 3.06
CA GLN A 117 13.97 4.09 2.92
C GLN A 117 14.63 3.89 1.56
N HIS A 118 15.05 5.00 0.95
CA HIS A 118 15.78 4.98 -0.32
C HIS A 118 16.75 6.15 -0.39
N GLY A 119 18.01 5.88 -0.77
CA GLY A 119 19.04 6.93 -0.88
C GLY A 119 19.31 7.69 0.42
N GLY A 120 19.09 7.06 1.59
CA GLY A 120 19.22 7.72 2.90
C GLY A 120 18.05 8.63 3.29
N VAL A 121 16.95 8.62 2.51
CA VAL A 121 15.73 9.38 2.77
C VAL A 121 14.61 8.44 3.20
N GLU A 122 13.85 8.85 4.22
CA GLU A 122 12.64 8.17 4.70
C GLU A 122 11.40 8.64 3.91
N TYR A 123 10.55 7.69 3.54
CA TYR A 123 9.30 7.93 2.82
C TYR A 123 8.10 7.41 3.60
N THR A 124 6.97 8.10 3.47
CA THR A 124 5.73 7.85 4.23
C THR A 124 4.61 7.28 3.37
N ARG A 125 3.51 6.86 4.02
CA ARG A 125 2.30 6.37 3.34
C ARG A 125 1.74 7.40 2.36
N ARG A 126 1.67 8.69 2.74
CA ARG A 126 1.23 9.77 1.83
C ARG A 126 2.00 9.73 0.53
N GLN A 127 3.33 9.68 0.59
CA GLN A 127 4.16 9.79 -0.60
C GLN A 127 3.94 8.60 -1.55
N ILE A 128 3.92 7.37 -1.01
CA ILE A 128 3.69 6.16 -1.80
C ILE A 128 2.28 6.15 -2.39
N ILE A 129 1.25 6.40 -1.58
CA ILE A 129 -0.15 6.42 -2.02
C ILE A 129 -0.39 7.50 -3.09
N CYS A 130 0.15 8.70 -2.89
CA CYS A 130 0.01 9.77 -3.87
C CYS A 130 0.79 9.51 -5.17
N SER A 131 1.95 8.84 -5.10
CA SER A 131 2.69 8.48 -6.31
C SER A 131 1.94 7.43 -7.12
N ALA A 132 1.45 6.38 -6.47
CA ALA A 132 0.61 5.37 -7.11
C ALA A 132 -0.67 5.96 -7.72
N ALA A 133 -1.41 6.74 -6.94
CA ALA A 133 -2.70 7.29 -7.37
C ALA A 133 -2.55 8.36 -8.46
N ASN A 134 -1.59 9.27 -8.34
CA ASN A 134 -1.51 10.43 -9.23
C ASN A 134 -0.59 10.23 -10.42
N LYS A 135 0.25 9.18 -10.45
CA LYS A 135 1.33 9.06 -11.45
C LYS A 135 1.52 7.68 -12.04
N ASP A 136 1.10 6.62 -11.36
CA ASP A 136 1.40 5.24 -11.75
C ASP A 136 0.14 4.43 -12.05
N GLY A 137 -0.91 5.09 -12.53
CA GLY A 137 -2.09 4.42 -13.08
C GLY A 137 -3.29 4.26 -12.14
N GLY A 138 -3.23 4.77 -10.90
CA GLY A 138 -4.42 4.77 -10.03
C GLY A 138 -5.52 5.73 -10.51
N ALA A 139 -5.16 6.94 -10.92
CA ALA A 139 -6.06 7.94 -11.51
C ALA A 139 -5.42 8.67 -12.70
N HIS A 140 -4.09 8.69 -12.79
CA HIS A 140 -3.34 9.27 -13.89
C HIS A 140 -2.01 8.53 -14.07
N VAL A 141 -1.40 8.66 -15.25
CA VAL A 141 -0.11 8.07 -15.60
C VAL A 141 0.82 9.17 -16.07
N ASP A 142 1.90 9.41 -15.33
CA ASP A 142 2.94 10.36 -15.67
C ASP A 142 4.03 9.66 -16.51
N ALA A 143 4.72 10.43 -17.36
CA ALA A 143 5.84 9.91 -18.14
C ALA A 143 7.10 9.59 -17.30
N LYS A 144 7.19 10.15 -16.10
CA LYS A 144 8.33 9.96 -15.19
C LYS A 144 7.84 9.77 -13.76
N LEU A 145 8.33 8.73 -13.10
CA LEU A 145 8.07 8.46 -11.70
C LEU A 145 9.18 9.05 -10.82
N GLN A 146 8.92 9.10 -9.51
CA GLN A 146 9.92 9.49 -8.54
C GLN A 146 10.93 8.36 -8.33
N GLU A 147 12.21 8.69 -8.19
CA GLU A 147 13.31 7.71 -8.08
C GLU A 147 13.09 6.68 -6.96
N TYR A 148 12.63 7.09 -5.78
CA TYR A 148 12.33 6.16 -4.69
C TYR A 148 11.20 5.17 -5.04
N TYR A 149 10.23 5.61 -5.84
CA TYR A 149 9.10 4.81 -6.26
C TYR A 149 9.53 3.83 -7.37
N GLU A 150 10.41 4.26 -8.28
CA GLU A 150 11.11 3.37 -9.21
C GLU A 150 11.94 2.32 -8.46
N GLY A 151 12.58 2.69 -7.35
CA GLY A 151 13.26 1.74 -6.46
C GLY A 151 12.32 0.69 -5.84
N LEU A 152 11.08 1.06 -5.49
CA LEU A 152 10.05 0.12 -5.03
C LEU A 152 9.52 -0.78 -6.15
N LEU A 153 9.46 -0.29 -7.39
CA LEU A 153 9.10 -1.08 -8.57
C LEU A 153 10.18 -2.12 -8.87
N ALA A 154 11.45 -1.71 -8.81
CA ALA A 154 12.61 -2.56 -9.08
C ALA A 154 12.88 -3.58 -7.96
N GLY A 155 12.50 -3.26 -6.71
CA GLY A 155 12.64 -4.16 -5.56
C GLY A 155 14.09 -4.38 -5.09
N GLU A 156 15.02 -3.56 -5.57
CA GLU A 156 16.46 -3.62 -5.25
C GLU A 156 16.76 -3.37 -3.76
N CYS A 157 15.80 -2.82 -3.01
CA CYS A 157 15.89 -2.63 -1.57
C CYS A 157 15.84 -3.94 -0.75
N ALA A 158 15.60 -5.07 -1.41
CA ALA A 158 15.39 -6.37 -0.80
C ALA A 158 16.37 -7.43 -1.31
N ILE A 159 16.17 -8.68 -0.89
CA ILE A 159 17.10 -9.77 -1.19
C ILE A 159 16.85 -10.25 -2.62
N GLY A 160 17.80 -9.99 -3.51
CA GLY A 160 17.85 -10.65 -4.82
C GLY A 160 18.37 -12.07 -4.70
N ILE A 161 17.89 -12.97 -5.57
CA ILE A 161 18.47 -14.31 -5.74
C ILE A 161 19.32 -14.33 -7.00
N THR A 162 20.46 -15.01 -6.93
CA THR A 162 21.31 -15.31 -8.09
C THR A 162 21.94 -16.67 -7.88
N GLY A 163 22.13 -17.41 -8.96
CA GLY A 163 22.71 -18.74 -8.89
C GLY A 163 22.64 -19.49 -10.21
N ASP A 164 23.35 -20.60 -10.22
CA ASP A 164 23.29 -21.65 -11.24
C ASP A 164 22.59 -22.86 -10.59
N LEU A 165 21.28 -22.75 -10.41
CA LEU A 165 20.49 -23.76 -9.71
C LEU A 165 20.20 -24.91 -10.66
N GLU A 166 20.37 -26.14 -10.17
CA GLU A 166 20.03 -27.35 -10.93
C GLU A 166 18.53 -27.67 -10.81
N PHE A 167 17.89 -27.91 -11.94
CA PHE A 167 16.47 -28.27 -12.03
C PHE A 167 16.29 -29.57 -12.79
N ASP A 168 15.31 -30.38 -12.37
CA ASP A 168 14.81 -31.48 -13.18
C ASP A 168 13.93 -30.92 -14.32
N GLY A 169 14.55 -30.67 -15.47
CA GLY A 169 13.90 -30.06 -16.64
C GLY A 169 14.32 -28.60 -16.91
N PRO A 170 13.56 -27.85 -17.73
CA PRO A 170 13.91 -26.49 -18.07
C PRO A 170 13.87 -25.57 -16.85
N THR A 171 14.82 -24.63 -16.79
CA THR A 171 14.87 -23.62 -15.72
C THR A 171 13.62 -22.74 -15.76
N PRO A 172 12.89 -22.55 -14.64
CA PRO A 172 11.66 -21.75 -14.64
C PRO A 172 11.91 -20.25 -14.80
N PHE A 173 13.13 -19.77 -14.50
CA PHE A 173 13.54 -18.38 -14.60
C PHE A 173 15.01 -18.26 -15.04
N PRO A 174 15.46 -17.08 -15.51
CA PRO A 174 16.84 -16.86 -15.95
C PRO A 174 17.88 -17.20 -14.87
N GLN A 175 18.87 -18.00 -15.22
CA GLN A 175 20.03 -18.28 -14.35
C GLN A 175 21.15 -17.27 -14.58
N ASN A 176 22.09 -17.18 -13.65
CA ASN A 176 23.28 -16.30 -13.74
C ASN A 176 22.96 -14.79 -13.87
N VAL A 177 21.76 -14.38 -13.49
CA VAL A 177 21.33 -12.98 -13.39
C VAL A 177 20.65 -12.80 -12.04
N THR A 178 20.93 -11.69 -11.36
CA THR A 178 20.25 -11.38 -10.10
C THR A 178 18.78 -11.03 -10.35
N ILE A 179 17.89 -11.76 -9.69
CA ILE A 179 16.44 -11.53 -9.73
C ILE A 179 16.03 -10.91 -8.40
N TYR A 180 15.57 -9.67 -8.46
CA TYR A 180 14.97 -8.96 -7.32
C TYR A 180 13.46 -9.24 -7.24
N PRO A 181 12.86 -9.10 -6.04
CA PRO A 181 11.42 -9.22 -5.91
C PRO A 181 10.70 -8.11 -6.67
N SER A 182 9.55 -8.42 -7.26
CA SER A 182 8.65 -7.42 -7.81
C SER A 182 7.56 -7.01 -6.81
N ASN A 183 6.79 -5.98 -7.18
CA ASN A 183 5.49 -5.62 -6.58
C ASN A 183 5.54 -5.08 -5.15
N ALA A 184 6.68 -4.59 -4.67
CA ALA A 184 6.78 -4.01 -3.32
C ALA A 184 5.81 -2.83 -3.13
N HIS A 185 5.69 -1.96 -4.13
CA HIS A 185 4.73 -0.85 -4.13
C HIS A 185 3.27 -1.34 -4.02
N LEU A 186 2.84 -2.33 -4.82
CA LEU A 186 1.48 -2.89 -4.76
C LEU A 186 1.20 -3.56 -3.41
N ALA A 187 2.18 -4.32 -2.90
CA ALA A 187 2.07 -4.98 -1.59
C ALA A 187 1.95 -3.96 -0.45
N LEU A 188 2.69 -2.84 -0.49
CA LEU A 188 2.55 -1.75 0.48
C LEU A 188 1.17 -1.12 0.44
N LEU A 189 0.64 -0.84 -0.75
CA LEU A 189 -0.72 -0.30 -0.90
C LEU A 189 -1.78 -1.25 -0.32
N ARG A 190 -1.61 -2.56 -0.53
CA ARG A 190 -2.45 -3.58 0.09
C ARG A 190 -2.32 -3.60 1.61
N GLN A 191 -1.11 -3.43 2.15
CA GLN A 191 -0.88 -3.31 3.59
C GLN A 191 -1.56 -2.05 4.17
N PHE A 192 -1.44 -0.89 3.51
CA PHE A 192 -2.06 0.35 3.98
C PHE A 192 -3.59 0.27 3.94
N ALA A 193 -4.16 -0.39 2.93
CA ALA A 193 -5.58 -0.69 2.89
C ALA A 193 -6.01 -1.59 4.05
N HIS A 194 -5.21 -2.61 4.40
CA HIS A 194 -5.48 -3.46 5.55
C HIS A 194 -5.56 -2.67 6.85
N GLU A 195 -4.58 -1.80 7.09
CA GLU A 195 -4.53 -0.89 8.24
C GLU A 195 -5.77 0.01 8.32
N MET A 196 -6.17 0.62 7.19
CA MET A 196 -7.40 1.44 7.10
C MET A 196 -8.66 0.61 7.38
N LEU A 197 -8.78 -0.58 6.80
CA LEU A 197 -9.93 -1.47 7.00
C LEU A 197 -10.04 -1.96 8.45
N LYS A 198 -8.90 -2.24 9.09
CA LYS A 198 -8.84 -2.61 10.51
C LYS A 198 -9.19 -1.43 11.40
N SER A 199 -8.75 -0.22 11.05
CA SER A 199 -9.13 1.02 11.74
C SER A 199 -10.64 1.27 11.64
N ALA A 200 -11.21 1.19 10.43
CA ALA A 200 -12.65 1.31 10.22
C ALA A 200 -13.43 0.26 11.02
N LYS A 201 -12.93 -0.98 11.07
CA LYS A 201 -13.50 -2.03 11.94
C LYS A 201 -13.45 -1.68 13.41
N HIS A 202 -12.29 -1.23 13.88
CA HIS A 202 -12.04 -0.95 15.29
C HIS A 202 -12.89 0.22 15.81
N TYR A 203 -13.02 1.31 15.04
CA TYR A 203 -13.80 2.49 15.43
C TYR A 203 -15.25 2.49 14.93
N GLY A 204 -15.71 1.40 14.31
CA GLY A 204 -17.09 1.26 13.84
C GLY A 204 -17.45 2.20 12.67
N TRP A 205 -16.51 2.52 11.78
CA TRP A 205 -16.75 3.36 10.60
C TRP A 205 -17.37 2.60 9.43
N HIS A 206 -18.34 1.75 9.73
CA HIS A 206 -19.16 1.06 8.72
C HIS A 206 -20.46 1.85 8.56
N VAL A 207 -21.01 1.87 7.36
CA VAL A 207 -22.43 2.21 7.21
C VAL A 207 -23.23 0.93 7.38
N SER A 208 -24.14 0.99 8.34
CA SER A 208 -25.25 0.06 8.51
C SER A 208 -26.16 0.04 7.28
#